data_AF-A0A7J7XYH1-F1
#
_entry.id   AF-A0A7J7XYH1-F1
#
_cell.length_a   1.000
_cell.length_b   1.000
_cell.length_c   1.000
_cell.angle_alpha   90.00
_cell.angle_beta   90.00
_cell.angle_gamma   90.00
#
_symmetry.space_group_name_H-M   'P 1'
#
loop_
_entity.id
_entity.type
_entity.pdbx_description
1 polymer ?
#
loop_
_entity_poly.entity_id
_entity_poly.type
_entity_poly.pdbx_seq_one_letter_code
_entity_poly.pdbx_strand_id
1 'polypeptide(L)'
;MKSAISVAEDETWKRIRTLLSPTFTSGKLKEMFPIIGQYADGLVSNMRKEAEKGKPITLKDMFGAYSMDVITGTSFGVNIDSLNNPQDPFVENIKKLLKFNFLDPFFFCLSM
;
A
#
# COMPACT_ATOMS: atom_id res chain seq x y z
N MET A 1 -19.29 2.77 -1.14
CA MET A 1 -18.52 1.53 -1.43
C MET A 1 -19.05 0.72 -2.62
N LYS A 2 -20.34 0.77 -3.01
CA LYS A 2 -20.88 -0.01 -4.15
C LYS A 2 -20.22 0.25 -5.53
N SER A 3 -19.42 1.31 -5.66
CA SER A 3 -18.72 1.67 -6.89
C SER A 3 -17.19 1.47 -6.81
N ALA A 4 -16.69 0.78 -5.78
CA ALA A 4 -15.30 0.32 -5.75
C ALA A 4 -15.16 -0.91 -6.66
N ILE A 5 -14.06 -1.01 -7.42
CA ILE A 5 -13.85 -2.14 -8.36
C ILE A 5 -13.89 -3.51 -7.67
N SER A 6 -13.53 -3.59 -6.39
CA SER A 6 -13.54 -4.83 -5.61
C SER A 6 -14.94 -5.30 -5.18
N VAL A 7 -15.96 -4.45 -5.29
CA VAL A 7 -17.33 -4.74 -4.82
C VAL A 7 -18.38 -4.50 -5.92
N ALA A 8 -18.05 -3.72 -6.94
CA ALA A 8 -18.95 -3.49 -8.07
C ALA A 8 -19.23 -4.79 -8.83
N GLU A 9 -20.41 -4.87 -9.44
CA GLU A 9 -20.89 -6.04 -10.19
C GLU A 9 -21.22 -5.66 -11.64
N ASP A 10 -21.31 -6.67 -12.51
CA ASP A 10 -21.77 -6.60 -13.90
C ASP A 10 -21.15 -5.46 -14.73
N GLU A 11 -21.99 -4.68 -15.41
CA GLU A 11 -21.57 -3.58 -16.28
C GLU A 11 -20.88 -2.45 -15.50
N THR A 12 -21.21 -2.26 -14.22
CA THR A 12 -20.52 -1.26 -13.39
C THR A 12 -19.08 -1.68 -13.15
N TRP A 13 -18.86 -2.95 -12.79
CA TRP A 13 -17.51 -3.50 -12.65
C TRP A 13 -16.72 -3.43 -13.96
N LYS A 14 -17.35 -3.86 -15.07
CA LYS A 14 -16.73 -3.87 -16.40
C LYS A 14 -16.25 -2.47 -16.77
N ARG A 15 -17.10 -1.45 -16.59
CA ARG A 15 -16.76 -0.05 -16.84
C ARG A 15 -15.57 0.43 -16.00
N ILE A 16 -15.59 0.17 -14.69
CA ILE A 16 -14.50 0.62 -13.79
C ILE A 16 -13.20 -0.14 -14.12
N ARG A 17 -13.27 -1.44 -14.40
CA ARG A 17 -12.11 -2.26 -14.77
C ARG A 17 -11.48 -1.79 -16.06
N THR A 18 -12.28 -1.49 -17.09
CA THR A 18 -11.77 -0.92 -18.34
C THR A 18 -11.03 0.39 -18.10
N LEU A 19 -11.52 1.23 -17.18
CA LEU A 19 -10.88 2.49 -16.82
C LEU A 19 -9.55 2.31 -16.07
N LEU A 20 -9.47 1.35 -15.13
CA LEU A 20 -8.29 1.17 -14.27
C LEU A 20 -7.21 0.25 -14.85
N SER A 21 -7.56 -0.62 -15.80
CA SER A 21 -6.60 -1.60 -16.38
C SER A 21 -5.34 -0.97 -17.01
N PRO A 22 -5.42 0.19 -17.71
CA PRO A 22 -4.23 0.82 -18.28
C PRO A 22 -3.18 1.30 -17.27
N THR A 23 -3.55 1.47 -15.99
CA THR A 23 -2.67 1.99 -14.93
C THR A 23 -1.44 1.11 -14.70
N PHE A 24 -1.56 -0.21 -14.91
CA PHE A 24 -0.50 -1.20 -14.63
C PHE A 24 0.06 -1.87 -15.89
N THR A 25 0.05 -1.17 -17.03
CA THR A 25 0.74 -1.64 -18.24
C THR A 25 2.25 -1.67 -18.02
N SER A 26 2.98 -2.50 -18.78
CA SER A 26 4.44 -2.58 -18.68
C SER A 26 5.14 -1.23 -18.89
N GLY A 27 4.59 -0.35 -19.72
CA GLY A 27 5.11 1.01 -19.90
C GLY A 27 4.97 1.85 -18.63
N LYS A 28 3.77 1.85 -18.01
CA LYS A 28 3.52 2.57 -16.75
C LYS A 28 4.30 2.01 -15.57
N LEU A 29 4.45 0.70 -15.48
CA LEU A 29 5.29 0.08 -14.45
C LEU A 29 6.77 0.49 -14.59
N LYS A 30 7.29 0.60 -15.83
CA LYS A 30 8.64 1.12 -16.07
C LYS A 30 8.77 2.59 -15.66
N GLU A 31 7.76 3.41 -15.91
CA GLU A 31 7.73 4.81 -15.44
C GLU A 31 7.69 4.91 -13.90
N MET A 32 7.01 4.00 -13.21
CA MET A 32 6.95 3.95 -11.75
C MET A 32 8.25 3.44 -11.10
N PHE A 33 9.05 2.65 -11.82
CA PHE A 33 10.22 1.95 -11.27
C PHE A 33 11.23 2.87 -10.56
N PRO A 34 11.62 4.04 -11.09
CA PRO A 34 12.54 4.95 -10.39
C PRO A 34 11.98 5.45 -9.05
N ILE A 35 10.67 5.71 -8.98
CA ILE A 35 9.99 6.15 -7.75
C ILE A 35 10.04 5.04 -6.69
N ILE A 36 9.77 3.80 -7.11
CA ILE A 36 9.86 2.62 -6.23
C ILE A 36 11.29 2.45 -5.72
N GLY A 37 12.28 2.60 -6.60
CA GLY A 37 13.70 2.53 -6.25
C GLY A 37 14.10 3.54 -5.18
N GLN A 38 13.66 4.79 -5.32
CA GLN A 38 13.91 5.84 -4.33
C GLN A 38 13.41 5.46 -2.93
N TYR A 39 12.20 4.92 -2.82
CA TYR A 39 11.67 4.48 -1.52
C TYR A 39 12.38 3.23 -0.99
N ALA A 40 12.86 2.35 -1.88
CA ALA A 40 13.64 1.17 -1.49
C ALA A 40 14.99 1.57 -0.90
N ASP A 41 15.66 2.58 -1.46
CA ASP A 41 16.90 3.13 -0.90
C ASP A 41 16.65 3.71 0.51
N GLY A 42 15.52 4.41 0.70
CA GLY A 42 15.07 4.89 2.01
C GLY A 42 14.86 3.76 3.03
N LEU A 43 14.20 2.68 2.60
CA LEU A 43 14.00 1.49 3.43
C LEU A 43 15.33 0.87 3.86
N VAL A 44 16.26 0.65 2.92
CA VAL A 44 17.58 0.07 3.20
C VAL A 44 18.37 0.95 4.18
N SER A 45 18.34 2.27 3.98
CA SER A 45 18.98 3.23 4.89
C SER A 45 18.42 3.12 6.32
N ASN A 46 17.11 3.06 6.48
CA ASN A 46 16.49 2.93 7.81
C ASN A 46 16.74 1.54 8.43
N MET A 47 16.74 0.46 7.65
CA MET A 47 17.11 -0.87 8.14
C MET A 47 18.55 -0.91 8.65
N ARG A 48 19.50 -0.25 7.96
CA ARG A 48 20.89 -0.18 8.39
C ARG A 48 21.02 0.52 9.75
N LYS A 49 20.34 1.66 9.93
CA LYS A 49 20.33 2.41 11.20
C LYS A 49 19.79 1.57 12.36
N GLU A 50 18.75 0.77 12.14
CA GLU A 50 18.21 -0.11 13.18
C GLU A 50 19.10 -1.32 13.45
N ALA A 51 19.75 -1.88 12.43
CA ALA A 51 20.72 -2.96 12.58
C ALA A 51 21.94 -2.52 13.42
N GLU A 52 22.45 -1.31 13.21
CA GLU A 52 23.55 -0.73 14.01
C GLU A 52 23.21 -0.58 15.50
N LYS A 53 21.92 -0.40 15.84
CA LYS A 53 21.45 -0.34 17.23
C LYS A 53 21.35 -1.73 17.88
N GLY A 54 21.49 -2.82 17.11
CA GLY A 54 21.37 -4.20 17.59
C GLY A 54 19.97 -4.56 18.10
N LYS A 55 18.94 -3.80 17.72
CA LYS A 55 17.57 -4.00 18.20
C LYS A 55 16.78 -4.85 17.21
N PRO A 56 15.86 -5.72 17.70
CA PRO A 56 14.88 -6.37 16.84
C PRO A 56 14.05 -5.33 16.08
N ILE A 57 13.77 -5.62 14.80
CA ILE A 57 12.98 -4.76 13.92
C ILE A 57 11.62 -5.41 13.66
N THR A 58 10.55 -4.65 13.84
CA THR A 58 9.20 -5.09 13.42
C THR A 58 9.08 -4.92 11.90
N LEU A 59 9.18 -6.03 11.16
CA LEU A 59 9.09 -6.01 9.69
C LEU A 59 7.79 -5.40 9.17
N LYS A 60 6.67 -5.61 9.88
CA LYS A 60 5.37 -5.04 9.52
C LYS A 60 5.39 -3.50 9.48
N ASP A 61 6.09 -2.87 10.40
CA ASP A 61 6.15 -1.40 10.48
C ASP A 61 7.02 -0.85 9.35
N MET A 62 8.18 -1.48 9.11
CA MET A 62 9.13 -1.08 8.06
C MET A 62 8.56 -1.27 6.66
N PHE A 63 8.11 -2.48 6.33
CA PHE A 63 7.54 -2.77 5.00
C PHE A 63 6.16 -2.14 4.82
N GLY A 64 5.40 -1.94 5.90
CA GLY A 64 4.13 -1.22 5.88
C GLY A 64 4.32 0.24 5.47
N ALA A 65 5.30 0.93 6.07
CA ALA A 65 5.65 2.30 5.71
C ALA A 65 6.19 2.40 4.27
N TYR A 66 7.12 1.54 3.89
CA TYR A 66 7.62 1.46 2.50
C TYR A 66 6.50 1.26 1.47
N SER A 67 5.61 0.30 1.72
CA SER A 67 4.48 0.03 0.82
C SER A 67 3.53 1.22 0.72
N MET A 68 3.37 1.98 1.81
CA MET A 68 2.57 3.20 1.84
C MET A 68 3.16 4.28 0.93
N ASP A 69 4.46 4.55 1.10
CA ASP A 69 5.16 5.57 0.31
C ASP A 69 5.16 5.22 -1.19
N VAL A 70 5.36 3.93 -1.51
CA VAL A 70 5.28 3.44 -2.90
C VAL A 70 3.90 3.69 -3.50
N ILE A 71 2.81 3.29 -2.83
CA ILE A 71 1.48 3.45 -3.41
C ILE A 71 1.09 4.93 -3.53
N THR A 72 1.47 5.78 -2.57
CA THR A 72 1.14 7.20 -2.61
C THR A 72 1.95 7.96 -3.65
N GLY A 73 3.23 7.64 -3.76
CA GLY A 73 4.10 8.22 -4.77
C GLY A 73 3.69 7.81 -6.18
N THR A 74 3.38 6.54 -6.41
CA THR A 74 3.04 6.04 -7.76
C THR A 74 1.61 6.32 -8.18
N SER A 75 0.64 6.32 -7.26
CA SER A 75 -0.78 6.51 -7.59
C SER A 75 -1.24 7.95 -7.53
N PHE A 76 -0.68 8.74 -6.61
CA PHE A 76 -1.11 10.13 -6.35
C PHE A 76 -0.02 11.17 -6.59
N GLY A 77 1.23 10.76 -6.85
CA GLY A 77 2.36 11.68 -6.98
C GLY A 77 2.74 12.38 -5.68
N VAL A 78 2.35 11.82 -4.53
CA VAL A 78 2.57 12.42 -3.20
C VAL A 78 3.62 11.63 -2.44
N ASN A 79 4.64 12.33 -1.96
CA ASN A 79 5.62 11.80 -1.01
C ASN A 79 5.18 12.16 0.42
N ILE A 80 4.85 11.14 1.20
CA ILE A 80 4.36 11.28 2.58
C ILE A 80 5.49 11.07 3.60
N ASP A 81 6.58 10.43 3.18
CA ASP A 81 7.72 10.06 4.02
C ASP A 81 7.30 9.24 5.26
N SER A 82 6.44 8.24 5.03
CA SER A 82 5.86 7.36 6.04
C SER A 82 6.92 6.62 6.86
N LEU A 83 8.08 6.35 6.24
CA LEU A 83 9.23 5.69 6.86
C LEU A 83 9.87 6.52 7.98
N ASN A 84 9.84 7.85 7.88
CA ASN A 84 10.39 8.74 8.90
C ASN A 84 9.29 9.43 9.73
N ASN A 85 8.06 9.48 9.23
CA ASN A 85 6.90 10.08 9.91
C ASN A 85 5.73 9.10 10.08
N PRO A 86 5.81 8.14 11.02
CA PRO A 86 4.81 7.09 11.19
C PRO A 86 3.45 7.58 11.73
N GLN A 87 3.38 8.84 12.19
CA GLN A 87 2.18 9.52 12.72
C GLN A 87 1.52 10.44 11.67
N ASP A 88 1.95 10.36 10.40
CA ASP A 88 1.28 11.10 9.34
C ASP A 88 -0.22 10.72 9.30
N PRO A 89 -1.14 11.70 9.22
CA PRO A 89 -2.58 11.44 9.24
C PRO A 89 -3.05 10.47 8.14
N PHE A 90 -2.41 10.47 6.98
CA PHE A 90 -2.74 9.55 5.88
C PHE A 90 -2.35 8.11 6.26
N VAL A 91 -1.14 7.93 6.80
CA VAL A 91 -0.63 6.65 7.29
C VAL A 91 -1.51 6.11 8.42
N GLU A 92 -1.91 6.95 9.37
CA GLU A 92 -2.81 6.55 10.46
C GLU A 92 -4.19 6.12 9.96
N ASN A 93 -4.78 6.88 9.05
CA ASN A 93 -6.11 6.57 8.51
C ASN A 93 -6.09 5.27 7.71
N ILE A 94 -5.04 5.00 6.93
CA ILE A 94 -4.94 3.72 6.22
C ILE A 94 -4.63 2.58 7.18
N LYS A 95 -3.81 2.77 8.22
CA LYS A 95 -3.63 1.75 9.26
C LYS A 95 -4.97 1.39 9.94
N LYS A 96 -5.86 2.37 10.16
CA LYS A 96 -7.21 2.12 10.68
C LYS A 96 -8.07 1.35 9.66
N LEU A 97 -8.00 1.70 8.38
CA LEU A 97 -8.71 1.00 7.31
C LEU A 97 -8.22 -0.44 7.10
N LEU A 98 -6.92 -0.70 7.25
CA LEU A 98 -6.30 -2.03 7.10
C LEU A 98 -6.36 -2.89 8.37
N LYS A 99 -6.79 -2.33 9.51
CA LYS A 99 -7.21 -3.11 10.69
C LYS A 99 -8.55 -3.80 10.41
N PHE A 100 -8.62 -4.56 9.31
CA PHE A 100 -9.64 -5.59 9.14
C PHE A 100 -9.13 -6.85 9.81
N ASN A 101 -9.88 -7.36 10.78
CA ASN A 101 -9.68 -8.71 11.28
C ASN A 101 -9.91 -9.67 10.11
N PHE A 102 -8.84 -10.13 9.47
CA PHE A 102 -8.93 -11.20 8.46
C PHE A 102 -9.57 -12.48 9.04
N LEU A 103 -9.60 -12.58 10.38
CA LEU A 103 -10.20 -13.63 11.19
C LEU A 103 -11.51 -13.22 11.87
N ASP A 104 -12.23 -12.23 11.35
CA ASP A 104 -13.60 -12.01 11.82
C ASP A 104 -14.46 -13.22 11.39
N PRO A 105 -15.18 -13.91 12.30
CA PRO A 105 -15.93 -15.16 12.02
C PRO A 105 -16.94 -15.06 10.88
N PHE A 106 -17.21 -13.85 10.39
CA PHE A 106 -18.13 -13.54 9.31
C PHE A 106 -17.74 -14.16 7.96
N PHE A 107 -16.44 -14.36 7.67
CA PHE A 107 -16.00 -14.98 6.41
C PHE A 107 -16.28 -16.49 6.33
N PHE A 108 -16.39 -17.19 7.46
CA PHE A 108 -16.70 -18.63 7.50
C PHE A 108 -18.19 -18.94 7.31
N CYS A 109 -19.08 -17.96 7.50
CA CYS A 109 -20.53 -18.18 7.38
C CYS A 109 -21.06 -18.09 5.93
N LEU A 110 -20.27 -17.60 4.99
CA LEU A 110 -20.65 -17.47 3.57
C LEU A 110 -20.22 -18.68 2.70
N SER A 111 -19.60 -19.70 3.31
CA SER A 111 -19.22 -20.95 2.64
C SER A 111 -19.96 -22.19 3.18
N MET A 112 -21.10 -22.02 3.85
CA MET A 112 -22.07 -23.09 4.16
C MET A 112 -23.44 -22.77 3.56
#